data_AF-A0A7D6CER7-F1
#
_entry.id   AF-A0A7D6CER7-F1
#
_cell.length_a   1.000
_cell.length_b   1.000
_cell.length_c   1.000
_cell.angle_alpha   90.00
_cell.angle_beta   90.00
_cell.angle_gamma   90.00
#
_symmetry.space_group_name_H-M   'P 1'
#
loop_
_entity.id
_entity.type
_entity.pdbx_description
1 polymer ?
#
loop_
_entity_poly.entity_id
_entity_poly.type
_entity_poly.pdbx_seq_one_letter_code
_entity_poly.pdbx_strand_id
1 'polypeptide(L)'
;MTSSSPRTPPPARCPPAGGPSTASGRARRPAARHRHQRHPEDHLRPELTPVAVARELGVTAYNPTGAALLARPAVVADLPAAGVAVMAWTVDSPAQWQQLERIGTDGIITNRPAELAGWNAAGQLGAAGPTVSIAAPADGVELDRAQRPVLTVPATDAVTVTLDGAAVPVGEPLDLTGLAAGAHRLRAEVIGPRGTATAEATFTVAVTPAGLGHLVLTSGVKDSALTVLTEHLVKGRYAKLARYVDQHAGRFLPEAKARVIAADARTLANR
;
A
#
# COMPACT_ATOMS: atom_id res chain seq x y z
N MET A 1 -43.90 23.64 6.77
CA MET A 1 -44.72 23.03 5.71
C MET A 1 -44.28 23.61 4.37
N THR A 2 -43.56 22.83 3.56
CA THR A 2 -43.68 22.68 2.09
C THR A 2 -42.46 21.86 1.63
N SER A 3 -42.70 20.58 1.38
CA SER A 3 -41.77 19.63 0.75
C SER A 3 -41.86 19.80 -0.77
N SER A 4 -40.72 19.86 -1.45
CA SER A 4 -40.64 19.81 -2.92
C SER A 4 -39.74 18.64 -3.33
N SER A 5 -40.35 17.57 -3.82
CA SER A 5 -39.69 16.45 -4.50
C SER A 5 -39.64 16.71 -6.02
N PRO A 6 -38.55 16.35 -6.73
CA PRO A 6 -38.45 16.49 -8.18
C PRO A 6 -39.19 15.37 -8.94
N ARG A 7 -39.82 15.74 -10.07
CA ARG A 7 -40.63 14.89 -10.96
C ARG A 7 -39.78 14.10 -11.97
N THR A 8 -40.08 12.82 -12.12
CA THR A 8 -39.60 11.91 -13.17
C THR A 8 -40.40 12.09 -14.47
N PRO A 9 -39.77 12.05 -15.67
CA PRO A 9 -40.50 12.11 -16.94
C PRO A 9 -41.10 10.75 -17.38
N PRO A 10 -42.21 10.74 -18.14
CA PRO A 10 -42.93 9.52 -18.55
C PRO A 10 -42.34 8.84 -19.81
N PRO A 11 -42.59 7.52 -20.02
CA PRO A 11 -42.11 6.78 -21.18
C PRO A 11 -42.96 6.99 -22.44
N ALA A 12 -42.31 7.03 -23.60
CA ALA A 12 -42.92 7.14 -24.92
C ALA A 12 -43.59 5.82 -25.39
N ARG A 13 -44.69 5.92 -26.15
CA ARG A 13 -45.44 4.81 -26.75
C ARG A 13 -45.52 4.89 -28.29
N CYS A 14 -45.29 3.74 -28.94
CA CYS A 14 -45.91 3.14 -30.15
C CYS A 14 -45.73 3.81 -31.55
N PRO A 15 -45.94 3.13 -32.72
CA PRO A 15 -46.74 1.91 -33.01
C PRO A 15 -46.08 0.93 -34.07
N PRO A 16 -46.81 0.14 -34.92
CA PRO A 16 -47.01 -1.31 -34.78
C PRO A 16 -46.46 -2.19 -35.94
N ALA A 17 -46.74 -3.50 -35.82
CA ALA A 17 -46.34 -4.61 -36.69
C ALA A 17 -46.82 -4.53 -38.16
N GLY A 18 -45.97 -4.95 -39.09
CA GLY A 18 -46.27 -5.22 -40.50
C GLY A 18 -45.98 -6.68 -40.86
N GLY A 19 -46.93 -7.32 -41.56
CA GLY A 19 -46.93 -8.73 -42.00
C GLY A 19 -46.10 -9.01 -43.27
N PRO A 20 -46.29 -10.20 -43.88
CA PRO A 20 -45.21 -10.99 -44.49
C PRO A 20 -44.93 -10.66 -45.96
N SER A 21 -43.65 -10.72 -46.35
CA SER A 21 -43.22 -10.68 -47.75
C SER A 21 -42.69 -12.03 -48.21
N THR A 22 -43.02 -12.34 -49.45
CA THR A 22 -42.97 -13.62 -50.17
C THR A 22 -41.57 -14.04 -50.64
N ALA A 23 -41.51 -15.32 -51.01
CA ALA A 23 -40.36 -16.14 -51.35
C ALA A 23 -39.44 -15.61 -52.48
N SER A 24 -38.15 -15.92 -52.35
CA SER A 24 -37.27 -16.22 -53.48
C SER A 24 -36.40 -17.43 -53.12
N GLY A 25 -36.53 -18.48 -53.93
CA GLY A 25 -35.95 -19.79 -53.67
C GLY A 25 -34.45 -19.87 -53.97
N ARG A 26 -33.73 -20.54 -53.08
CA ARG A 26 -32.52 -21.29 -53.42
C ARG A 26 -32.63 -22.68 -52.81
N ALA A 27 -32.39 -23.68 -53.66
CA ALA A 27 -32.59 -25.10 -53.39
C ALA A 27 -31.94 -25.54 -52.07
N ARG A 28 -32.74 -26.18 -51.20
CA ARG A 28 -32.23 -26.91 -50.04
C ARG A 28 -31.45 -28.13 -50.54
N ARG A 29 -30.12 -28.05 -50.49
CA ARG A 29 -29.27 -29.24 -50.43
C ARG A 29 -29.70 -30.05 -49.19
N PRO A 30 -29.85 -31.39 -49.27
CA PRO A 30 -30.12 -32.17 -48.08
C PRO A 30 -28.96 -31.95 -47.10
N ALA A 31 -29.28 -31.52 -45.89
CA ALA A 31 -28.33 -31.45 -44.80
C ALA A 31 -27.70 -32.84 -44.68
N ALA A 32 -26.40 -32.92 -44.98
CA ALA A 32 -25.61 -34.07 -44.59
C ALA A 32 -25.84 -34.23 -43.09
N ARG A 33 -26.49 -35.33 -42.70
CA ARG A 33 -26.55 -35.73 -41.30
C ARG A 33 -25.10 -35.79 -40.87
N HIS A 34 -24.66 -34.82 -40.07
CA HIS A 34 -23.40 -34.93 -39.35
C HIS A 34 -23.53 -36.22 -38.55
N ARG A 35 -22.92 -37.30 -39.07
CA ARG A 35 -22.49 -38.40 -38.23
C ARG A 35 -21.68 -37.70 -37.16
N HIS A 36 -22.15 -37.75 -35.92
CA HIS A 36 -21.27 -37.66 -34.78
C HIS A 36 -20.11 -38.60 -35.07
N GLN A 37 -18.97 -38.05 -35.49
CA GLN A 37 -17.70 -38.71 -35.25
C GLN A 37 -17.63 -38.76 -33.73
N ARG A 38 -18.02 -39.91 -33.18
CA ARG A 38 -17.64 -40.27 -31.83
C ARG A 38 -16.12 -40.17 -31.83
N HIS A 39 -15.60 -39.13 -31.18
CA HIS A 39 -14.21 -39.13 -30.74
C HIS A 39 -14.03 -40.43 -29.95
N PRO A 40 -12.97 -41.21 -30.21
CA PRO A 40 -12.71 -42.39 -29.42
C PRO A 40 -12.50 -41.91 -27.98
N GLU A 41 -13.50 -42.17 -27.14
CA GLU A 41 -13.41 -41.95 -25.71
C GLU A 41 -12.25 -42.81 -25.17
N ASP A 42 -11.36 -42.16 -24.44
CA ASP A 42 -10.58 -42.69 -23.33
C ASP A 42 -10.25 -44.20 -23.41
N HIS A 43 -9.17 -44.53 -24.10
CA HIS A 43 -8.41 -45.75 -23.82
C HIS A 43 -7.39 -45.54 -22.69
N LEU A 44 -7.64 -44.56 -21.82
CA LEU A 44 -6.99 -44.46 -20.53
C LEU A 44 -7.61 -45.53 -19.65
N ARG A 45 -6.80 -46.53 -19.31
CA ARG A 45 -7.09 -47.55 -18.30
C ARG A 45 -7.74 -46.89 -17.08
N PRO A 46 -9.06 -47.06 -16.83
CA PRO A 46 -9.78 -46.32 -15.79
C PRO A 46 -9.27 -46.60 -14.37
N GLU A 47 -8.49 -47.67 -14.21
CA GLU A 47 -7.76 -48.03 -13.00
C GLU A 47 -6.47 -47.21 -12.74
N LEU A 48 -5.94 -46.50 -13.73
CA LEU A 48 -4.69 -45.75 -13.57
C LEU A 48 -4.93 -44.32 -13.10
N THR A 49 -4.18 -43.90 -12.09
CA THR A 49 -4.17 -42.50 -11.66
C THR A 49 -3.54 -41.62 -12.75
N PRO A 50 -3.91 -40.33 -12.85
CA PRO A 50 -3.25 -39.39 -13.77
C PRO A 50 -1.72 -39.36 -13.61
N VAL A 51 -1.20 -39.54 -12.40
CA VAL A 51 0.24 -39.67 -12.13
C VAL A 51 0.84 -40.93 -12.77
N ALA A 52 0.18 -42.09 -12.63
CA ALA A 52 0.66 -43.34 -13.20
C ALA A 52 0.73 -43.26 -14.73
N VAL A 53 -0.32 -42.71 -15.35
CA VAL A 53 -0.37 -42.45 -16.79
C VAL A 53 0.72 -41.48 -17.22
N ALA A 54 0.90 -40.37 -16.49
CA ALA A 54 1.88 -39.37 -16.86
C ALA A 54 3.32 -39.92 -16.83
N ARG A 55 3.63 -40.76 -15.84
CA ARG A 55 4.91 -41.48 -15.73
C ARG A 55 5.10 -42.48 -16.85
N GLU A 56 4.08 -43.28 -17.16
CA GLU A 56 4.12 -44.26 -18.25
C GLU A 56 4.39 -43.59 -19.60
N LEU A 57 3.72 -42.46 -19.87
CA LEU A 57 3.85 -41.72 -21.12
C LEU A 57 5.05 -40.76 -21.15
N GLY A 58 5.73 -40.54 -20.02
CA GLY A 58 6.86 -39.62 -19.92
C GLY A 58 6.48 -38.15 -20.21
N VAL A 59 5.24 -37.74 -19.93
CA VAL A 59 4.78 -36.38 -20.20
C VAL A 59 5.11 -35.44 -19.05
N THR A 60 5.39 -34.17 -19.36
CA THR A 60 5.71 -33.13 -18.37
C THR A 60 4.52 -32.24 -18.02
N ALA A 61 3.38 -32.43 -18.69
CA ALA A 61 2.18 -31.63 -18.48
C ALA A 61 0.90 -32.46 -18.64
N TYR A 62 -0.11 -32.14 -17.83
CA TYR A 62 -1.45 -32.70 -17.88
C TYR A 62 -2.48 -31.58 -18.01
N ASN A 63 -3.25 -31.61 -19.10
CA ASN A 63 -4.13 -30.49 -19.48
C ASN A 63 -5.62 -30.90 -19.56
N PRO A 64 -6.29 -31.14 -18.42
CA PRO A 64 -7.71 -31.44 -18.39
C PRO A 64 -8.59 -30.19 -18.49
N THR A 65 -9.91 -30.37 -18.61
CA THR A 65 -10.82 -29.24 -18.52
C THR A 65 -10.86 -28.65 -17.11
N GLY A 66 -11.06 -27.33 -16.98
CA GLY A 66 -11.16 -26.69 -15.66
C GLY A 66 -12.28 -27.27 -14.80
N ALA A 67 -13.42 -27.63 -15.42
CA ALA A 67 -14.51 -28.31 -14.72
C ALA A 67 -14.11 -29.69 -14.18
N ALA A 68 -13.31 -30.46 -14.93
CA ALA A 68 -12.84 -31.77 -14.47
C ALA A 68 -11.89 -31.66 -13.27
N LEU A 69 -11.03 -30.64 -13.23
CA LEU A 69 -10.15 -30.38 -12.09
C LEU A 69 -10.92 -29.94 -10.85
N LEU A 70 -11.88 -29.01 -11.00
CA LEU A 70 -12.69 -28.53 -9.90
C LEU A 70 -13.56 -29.63 -9.28
N ALA A 71 -13.97 -30.63 -10.08
CA ALA A 71 -14.67 -31.80 -9.59
C ALA A 71 -13.76 -32.81 -8.86
N ARG A 72 -12.44 -32.76 -9.07
CA ARG A 72 -11.45 -33.71 -8.51
C ARG A 72 -10.17 -32.98 -8.05
N PRO A 73 -10.26 -32.03 -7.11
CA PRO A 73 -9.13 -31.15 -6.76
C PRO A 73 -7.92 -31.91 -6.19
N ALA A 74 -8.13 -33.09 -5.58
CA ALA A 74 -7.04 -33.92 -5.05
C ALA A 74 -6.03 -34.36 -6.13
N VAL A 75 -6.45 -34.47 -7.40
CA VAL A 75 -5.55 -34.83 -8.52
C VAL A 75 -4.47 -33.77 -8.75
N VAL A 76 -4.74 -32.51 -8.42
CA VAL A 76 -3.81 -31.39 -8.63
C VAL A 76 -2.65 -31.44 -7.63
N ALA A 77 -2.82 -32.05 -6.45
CA ALA A 77 -1.74 -32.11 -5.45
C ALA A 77 -0.63 -33.11 -5.82
N ASP A 78 -0.99 -34.24 -6.44
CA ASP A 78 -0.05 -35.35 -6.66
C ASP A 78 0.81 -35.18 -7.93
N LEU A 79 0.32 -34.43 -8.93
CA LEU A 79 0.98 -34.25 -10.23
C LEU A 79 2.25 -33.37 -10.16
N PRO A 80 2.25 -32.20 -9.48
CA PRO A 80 3.46 -31.40 -9.30
C PRO A 80 4.56 -32.14 -8.54
N ALA A 81 4.20 -32.95 -7.53
CA ALA A 81 5.14 -33.80 -6.81
C ALA A 81 5.78 -34.88 -7.70
N ALA A 82 5.11 -35.25 -8.80
CA ALA A 82 5.64 -36.14 -9.82
C ALA A 82 6.37 -35.40 -10.97
N GLY A 83 6.56 -34.09 -10.88
CA GLY A 83 7.19 -33.26 -11.92
C GLY A 83 6.30 -32.99 -13.13
N VAL A 84 4.98 -33.12 -12.98
CA VAL A 84 3.99 -32.91 -14.05
C VAL A 84 3.20 -31.64 -13.76
N ALA A 85 3.32 -30.65 -14.64
CA ALA A 85 2.55 -29.41 -14.54
C ALA A 85 1.08 -29.64 -14.90
N VAL A 86 0.16 -28.97 -14.22
CA VAL A 86 -1.29 -29.06 -14.46
C VAL A 86 -1.80 -27.76 -15.06
N MET A 87 -2.36 -27.81 -16.27
CA MET A 87 -2.90 -26.62 -16.96
C MET A 87 -4.37 -26.80 -17.36
N ALA A 88 -5.26 -25.98 -16.81
CA ALA A 88 -6.70 -26.11 -17.05
C ALA A 88 -7.15 -25.43 -18.35
N TRP A 89 -7.92 -26.10 -19.19
CA TRP A 89 -8.58 -25.47 -20.35
C TRP A 89 -10.12 -25.62 -20.36
N THR A 90 -10.87 -24.89 -21.16
CA THR A 90 -10.64 -23.46 -21.38
C THR A 90 -11.45 -22.72 -20.34
N VAL A 91 -10.83 -21.78 -19.62
CA VAL A 91 -11.46 -21.11 -18.48
C VAL A 91 -11.42 -19.62 -18.71
N ASP A 92 -12.59 -18.98 -18.72
CA ASP A 92 -12.75 -17.58 -19.13
C ASP A 92 -13.31 -16.68 -18.03
N SER A 93 -13.53 -17.20 -16.82
CA SER A 93 -14.10 -16.43 -15.71
C SER A 93 -13.09 -16.21 -14.57
N PRO A 94 -12.98 -14.97 -14.06
CA PRO A 94 -12.12 -14.67 -12.89
C PRO A 94 -12.44 -15.50 -11.65
N ALA A 95 -13.71 -15.83 -11.44
CA ALA A 95 -14.13 -16.67 -10.32
C ALA A 95 -13.56 -18.10 -10.43
N GLN A 96 -13.54 -18.68 -11.62
CA GLN A 96 -12.95 -20.00 -11.84
C GLN A 96 -11.42 -19.95 -11.85
N TRP A 97 -10.80 -18.86 -12.33
CA TRP A 97 -9.34 -18.68 -12.20
C TRP A 97 -8.92 -18.72 -10.73
N GLN A 98 -9.63 -17.98 -9.86
CA GLN A 98 -9.39 -18.01 -8.42
C GLN A 98 -9.64 -19.38 -7.79
N GLN A 99 -10.64 -20.14 -8.27
CA GLN A 99 -10.86 -21.51 -7.80
C GLN A 99 -9.71 -22.45 -8.19
N LEU A 100 -9.19 -22.33 -9.42
CA LEU A 100 -8.10 -23.15 -9.94
C LEU A 100 -6.74 -22.81 -9.31
N GLU A 101 -6.49 -21.53 -9.06
CA GLU A 101 -5.33 -21.05 -8.29
C GLU A 101 -5.34 -21.64 -6.88
N ARG A 102 -6.50 -21.61 -6.19
CA ARG A 102 -6.64 -22.16 -4.82
C ARG A 102 -6.37 -23.66 -4.71
N ILE A 103 -6.59 -24.41 -5.78
CA ILE A 103 -6.28 -25.85 -5.80
C ILE A 103 -4.87 -26.16 -6.33
N GLY A 104 -4.08 -25.13 -6.65
CA GLY A 104 -2.66 -25.27 -7.03
C GLY A 104 -2.42 -25.58 -8.50
N THR A 105 -3.29 -25.16 -9.41
CA THR A 105 -3.08 -25.36 -10.85
C THR A 105 -1.89 -24.50 -11.33
N ASP A 106 -0.97 -25.06 -12.12
CA ASP A 106 0.22 -24.35 -12.62
C ASP A 106 -0.08 -23.35 -13.74
N GLY A 107 -1.17 -23.55 -14.48
CA GLY A 107 -1.55 -22.66 -15.56
C GLY A 107 -3.02 -22.72 -15.95
N ILE A 108 -3.48 -21.64 -16.58
CA ILE A 108 -4.82 -21.51 -17.10
C ILE A 108 -4.74 -21.20 -18.60
N ILE A 109 -5.40 -22.03 -19.39
CA ILE A 109 -5.61 -21.83 -20.81
C ILE A 109 -6.97 -21.14 -20.95
N THR A 110 -6.98 -19.95 -21.55
CA THR A 110 -8.15 -19.06 -21.63
C THR A 110 -8.33 -18.49 -23.03
N ASN A 111 -9.58 -18.18 -23.39
CA ASN A 111 -9.90 -17.32 -24.53
C ASN A 111 -9.76 -15.82 -24.21
N ARG A 112 -9.43 -15.48 -22.96
CA ARG A 112 -9.31 -14.11 -22.44
C ARG A 112 -7.89 -13.81 -21.91
N PRO A 113 -6.86 -13.87 -22.77
CA PRO A 113 -5.47 -13.78 -22.31
C PRO A 113 -5.13 -12.40 -21.72
N ALA A 114 -5.76 -11.31 -22.21
CA ALA A 114 -5.52 -9.97 -21.69
C ALA A 114 -6.08 -9.80 -20.26
N GLU A 115 -7.29 -10.30 -20.01
CA GLU A 115 -7.92 -10.26 -18.70
C GLU A 115 -7.21 -11.17 -17.70
N LEU A 116 -6.77 -12.37 -18.12
CA LEU A 116 -5.98 -13.26 -17.26
C LEU A 116 -4.62 -12.63 -16.91
N ALA A 117 -3.97 -11.96 -17.85
CA ALA A 117 -2.72 -11.23 -17.59
C ALA A 117 -2.91 -10.11 -16.54
N GLY A 118 -3.98 -9.33 -16.65
CA GLY A 118 -4.32 -8.30 -15.66
C GLY A 118 -4.63 -8.89 -14.28
N TRP A 119 -5.35 -10.01 -14.23
CA TRP A 119 -5.67 -10.71 -13.00
C TRP A 119 -4.41 -11.27 -12.30
N ASN A 120 -3.49 -11.90 -13.06
CA ASN A 120 -2.21 -12.38 -12.53
C ASN A 120 -1.36 -11.23 -11.97
N ALA A 121 -1.27 -10.11 -12.68
CA ALA A 121 -0.51 -8.93 -12.22
C ALA A 121 -1.10 -8.35 -10.92
N ALA A 122 -2.42 -8.29 -10.81
CA ALA A 122 -3.10 -7.87 -9.58
C ALA A 122 -2.82 -8.83 -8.41
N GLY A 123 -2.82 -10.15 -8.66
CA GLY A 123 -2.46 -11.16 -7.68
C GLY A 123 -1.01 -11.03 -7.19
N GLN A 124 -0.06 -10.76 -8.10
CA GLN A 124 1.35 -10.56 -7.76
C GLN A 124 1.56 -9.30 -6.91
N LEU A 125 0.87 -8.20 -7.23
CA LEU A 125 0.85 -7.00 -6.39
C LEU A 125 0.22 -7.27 -5.01
N GLY A 126 -0.82 -8.10 -4.96
CA GLY A 126 -1.46 -8.53 -3.73
C GLY A 126 -0.63 -9.52 -2.90
N ALA A 127 0.28 -10.29 -3.50
CA ALA A 127 1.10 -11.27 -2.79
C ALA A 127 2.29 -10.64 -2.05
N ALA A 128 2.84 -9.53 -2.55
CA ALA A 128 4.02 -8.88 -1.97
C ALA A 128 3.70 -8.24 -0.62
N GLY A 129 4.21 -8.80 0.49
CA GLY A 129 3.98 -8.35 1.88
C GLY A 129 4.08 -6.83 2.08
N PRO A 130 3.51 -6.26 3.16
CA PRO A 130 3.55 -4.82 3.36
C PRO A 130 5.00 -4.31 3.35
N THR A 131 5.21 -3.11 2.82
CA THR A 131 6.52 -2.44 2.88
C THR A 131 6.36 -1.03 3.43
N VAL A 132 7.40 -0.57 4.12
CA VAL A 132 7.48 0.78 4.68
C VAL A 132 8.95 1.22 4.73
N SER A 133 9.19 2.51 4.50
CA SER A 133 10.50 3.14 4.63
C SER A 133 10.35 4.58 5.09
N ILE A 134 11.39 5.14 5.73
CA ILE A 134 11.42 6.56 6.12
C ILE A 134 12.42 7.25 5.18
N ALA A 135 11.91 8.12 4.31
CA ALA A 135 12.73 8.83 3.31
C ALA A 135 13.21 10.19 3.81
N ALA A 136 12.41 10.87 4.65
CA ALA A 136 12.77 12.14 5.25
C ALA A 136 12.16 12.29 6.64
N PRO A 137 12.90 12.79 7.65
CA PRO A 137 14.35 13.04 7.63
C PRO A 137 15.17 11.77 7.31
N ALA A 138 16.31 11.95 6.63
CA ALA A 138 17.21 10.84 6.34
C ALA A 138 17.85 10.31 7.63
N ASP A 139 18.15 9.01 7.69
CA ASP A 139 18.78 8.41 8.86
C ASP A 139 20.17 9.04 9.13
N GLY A 140 20.43 9.34 10.40
CA GLY A 140 21.66 9.98 10.89
C GLY A 140 21.77 11.49 10.62
N VAL A 141 20.77 12.14 10.02
CA VAL A 141 20.87 13.56 9.68
C VAL A 141 20.89 14.45 10.93
N GLU A 142 21.76 15.47 10.91
CA GLU A 142 21.71 16.56 11.89
C GLU A 142 20.83 17.70 11.39
N LEU A 143 19.90 18.15 12.24
CA LEU A 143 18.94 19.20 11.93
C LEU A 143 19.06 20.35 12.92
N ASP A 144 19.09 21.57 12.41
CA ASP A 144 18.97 22.79 13.20
C ASP A 144 17.50 23.10 13.52
N ARG A 145 17.26 23.78 14.65
CA ARG A 145 15.93 24.20 15.12
C ARG A 145 15.11 24.98 14.08
N ALA A 146 15.77 25.73 13.19
CA ALA A 146 15.10 26.52 12.15
C ALA A 146 14.58 25.67 10.98
N GLN A 147 15.05 24.42 10.85
CA GLN A 147 14.62 23.53 9.79
C GLN A 147 13.26 22.91 10.10
N ARG A 148 12.51 22.61 9.04
CA ARG A 148 11.18 22.01 9.11
C ARG A 148 11.06 20.88 8.08
N PRO A 149 11.74 19.74 8.30
CA PRO A 149 11.66 18.63 7.36
C PRO A 149 10.23 18.11 7.31
N VAL A 150 9.77 17.80 6.09
CA VAL A 150 8.46 17.17 5.88
C VAL A 150 8.62 15.67 6.03
N LEU A 151 7.91 15.07 6.99
CA LEU A 151 7.99 13.64 7.27
C LEU A 151 7.48 12.85 6.07
N THR A 152 8.38 12.13 5.39
CA THR A 152 8.08 11.40 4.16
C THR A 152 8.30 9.92 4.38
N VAL A 153 7.23 9.13 4.31
CA VAL A 153 7.23 7.71 4.64
C VAL A 153 6.50 6.93 3.54
N PRO A 154 7.22 6.47 2.49
CA PRO A 154 6.64 5.59 1.49
C PRO A 154 6.19 4.27 2.11
N ALA A 155 4.96 3.86 1.81
CA ALA A 155 4.36 2.63 2.30
C ALA A 155 3.36 2.05 1.28
N THR A 156 3.15 0.73 1.30
CA THR A 156 2.14 0.05 0.46
C THR A 156 0.73 0.19 0.99
N ASP A 157 0.58 0.41 2.30
CA ASP A 157 -0.69 0.50 3.00
C ASP A 157 -0.67 1.67 3.99
N ALA A 158 -1.77 1.86 4.74
CA ALA A 158 -1.85 2.87 5.78
C ALA A 158 -0.73 2.68 6.82
N VAL A 159 -0.03 3.77 7.13
CA VAL A 159 1.14 3.79 8.01
C VAL A 159 0.87 4.59 9.27
N THR A 160 1.33 4.07 10.41
CA THR A 160 1.43 4.82 11.67
C THR A 160 2.88 5.21 11.89
N VAL A 161 3.13 6.46 12.25
CA VAL A 161 4.50 6.93 12.54
C VAL A 161 4.54 7.56 13.93
N THR A 162 5.59 7.21 14.68
CA THR A 162 5.87 7.79 15.98
C THR A 162 7.25 8.45 15.99
N LEU A 163 7.36 9.56 16.72
CA LEU A 163 8.58 10.26 17.09
C LEU A 163 8.77 10.11 18.59
N ASP A 164 9.83 9.42 19.01
CA ASP A 164 10.11 9.05 20.40
C ASP A 164 8.90 8.41 21.12
N GLY A 165 8.12 7.63 20.37
CA GLY A 165 6.91 6.98 20.85
C GLY A 165 5.63 7.81 20.78
N ALA A 166 5.70 9.11 20.49
CA ALA A 166 4.52 9.97 20.28
C ALA A 166 4.08 9.96 18.81
N ALA A 167 2.78 9.80 18.54
CA ALA A 167 2.26 9.79 17.18
C ALA A 167 2.49 11.13 16.46
N VAL A 168 2.93 11.06 15.20
CA VAL A 168 3.15 12.24 14.34
C VAL A 168 2.50 12.04 12.97
N PRO A 169 1.89 13.09 12.39
CA PRO A 169 1.28 13.00 11.07
C PRO A 169 2.35 12.91 9.96
N VAL A 170 2.15 11.99 9.02
CA VAL A 170 2.96 11.88 7.81
C VAL A 170 2.55 12.97 6.81
N GLY A 171 3.52 13.51 6.09
CA GLY A 171 3.31 14.57 5.10
C GLY A 171 3.29 15.99 5.66
N GLU A 172 3.37 16.12 6.99
CA GLU A 172 3.42 17.41 7.66
C GLU A 172 4.86 17.78 8.06
N PRO A 173 5.20 19.08 8.13
CA PRO A 173 6.48 19.53 8.66
C PRO A 173 6.64 19.17 10.14
N LEU A 174 7.78 18.60 10.51
CA LEU A 174 8.14 18.36 11.91
C LEU A 174 8.51 19.67 12.61
N ASP A 175 7.88 19.94 13.76
CA ASP A 175 8.26 21.06 14.63
C ASP A 175 9.43 20.66 15.54
N LEU A 176 10.64 21.05 15.14
CA LEU A 176 11.85 20.81 15.92
C LEU A 176 11.98 21.73 17.14
N THR A 177 11.14 22.77 17.26
CA THR A 177 11.27 23.78 18.31
C THR A 177 10.75 23.33 19.67
N GLY A 178 10.01 22.22 19.72
CA GLY A 178 9.53 21.59 20.95
C GLY A 178 10.38 20.41 21.44
N LEU A 179 11.28 19.90 20.61
CA LEU A 179 12.06 18.71 20.90
C LEU A 179 13.23 19.00 21.85
N ALA A 180 13.72 17.98 22.55
CA ALA A 180 15.02 18.07 23.22
C ALA A 180 16.14 18.28 22.18
N ALA A 181 17.34 18.66 22.63
CA ALA A 181 18.51 18.56 21.76
C ALA A 181 19.06 17.13 21.82
N GLY A 182 19.70 16.66 20.75
CA GLY A 182 20.26 15.31 20.66
C GLY A 182 19.45 14.38 19.77
N ALA A 183 19.64 13.08 19.95
CA ALA A 183 19.07 12.05 19.08
C ALA A 183 17.57 11.84 19.33
N HIS A 184 16.81 11.72 18.24
CA HIS A 184 15.38 11.43 18.20
C HIS A 184 15.12 10.25 17.26
N ARG A 185 14.20 9.36 17.63
CA ARG A 185 13.87 8.15 16.86
C ARG A 185 12.51 8.27 16.21
N LEU A 186 12.47 8.05 14.91
CA LEU A 186 11.26 7.81 14.15
C LEU A 186 11.05 6.30 13.99
N ARG A 187 9.82 5.84 14.20
CA ARG A 187 9.39 4.46 13.89
C ARG A 187 8.13 4.53 13.05
N ALA A 188 8.18 3.92 11.87
CA ALA A 188 7.05 3.74 10.97
C ALA A 188 6.60 2.29 10.98
N GLU A 189 5.29 2.06 11.05
CA GLU A 189 4.69 0.74 11.12
C GLU A 189 3.48 0.64 10.22
N VAL A 190 3.46 -0.41 9.42
CA VAL A 190 2.33 -0.81 8.58
C VAL A 190 1.80 -2.14 9.11
N ILE A 191 0.51 -2.18 9.38
CA ILE A 191 -0.21 -3.40 9.78
C ILE A 191 -1.30 -3.64 8.73
N GLY A 192 -1.12 -4.70 7.95
CA GLY A 192 -2.04 -5.08 6.89
C GLY A 192 -2.50 -6.54 7.02
N PRO A 193 -3.49 -6.96 6.22
CA PRO A 193 -3.99 -8.34 6.22
C PRO A 193 -2.93 -9.38 5.84
N ARG A 194 -1.77 -8.93 5.33
CA ARG A 194 -0.70 -9.77 4.79
C ARG A 194 0.57 -9.70 5.63
N GLY A 195 0.48 -9.16 6.84
CA GLY A 195 1.56 -9.09 7.83
C GLY A 195 1.82 -7.69 8.34
N THR A 196 2.99 -7.53 8.94
CA THR A 196 3.47 -6.24 9.45
C THR A 196 4.80 -5.88 8.80
N ALA A 197 5.03 -4.59 8.62
CA ALA A 197 6.32 -4.05 8.21
C ALA A 197 6.68 -2.85 9.07
N THR A 198 7.96 -2.72 9.37
CA THR A 198 8.47 -1.62 10.22
C THR A 198 9.73 -1.03 9.62
N ALA A 199 9.91 0.27 9.83
CA ALA A 199 11.12 0.99 9.50
C ALA A 199 11.46 1.96 10.63
N GLU A 200 12.76 2.16 10.87
CA GLU A 200 13.25 3.13 11.86
C GLU A 200 14.28 4.06 11.23
N ALA A 201 14.31 5.29 11.73
CA ALA A 201 15.32 6.27 11.38
C ALA A 201 15.63 7.12 12.62
N THR A 202 16.87 7.56 12.75
CA THR A 202 17.29 8.48 13.80
C THR A 202 17.71 9.80 13.17
N PHE A 203 17.40 10.92 13.81
CA PHE A 203 17.97 12.22 13.47
C PHE A 203 18.43 12.92 14.74
N THR A 204 19.33 13.87 14.62
CA THR A 204 19.85 14.65 15.75
C THR A 204 19.40 16.08 15.63
N VAL A 205 18.80 16.63 16.68
CA VAL A 205 18.57 18.07 16.78
C VAL A 205 19.82 18.73 17.33
N ALA A 206 20.53 19.45 16.46
CA ALA A 206 21.75 20.15 16.78
C ALA A 206 21.46 21.47 17.49
N VAL A 207 22.28 21.77 18.51
CA VAL A 207 22.27 23.09 19.14
C VAL A 207 23.22 24.01 18.39
N THR A 208 22.70 25.10 17.82
CA THR A 208 23.51 26.14 17.18
C THR A 208 23.08 27.53 17.68
N PRO A 209 23.94 28.56 17.57
CA PRO A 209 23.53 29.94 17.86
C PRO A 209 22.35 30.41 17.00
N ALA A 210 22.29 30.00 15.73
CA ALA A 210 21.19 30.35 14.82
C ALA A 210 19.88 29.66 15.25
N GLY A 211 19.95 28.38 15.60
CA GLY A 211 18.82 27.61 16.10
C GLY A 211 18.27 28.16 17.42
N LEU A 212 19.15 28.54 18.36
CA LEU A 212 18.74 29.22 19.59
C LEU A 212 18.09 30.58 19.30
N GLY A 213 18.61 31.33 18.33
CA GLY A 213 18.00 32.56 17.85
C GLY A 213 16.59 32.33 17.29
N HIS A 214 16.42 31.30 16.47
CA HIS A 214 15.11 30.90 15.95
C HIS A 214 14.13 30.60 17.09
N LEU A 215 14.53 29.77 18.06
CA LEU A 215 13.70 29.45 19.23
C LEU A 215 13.25 30.70 19.98
N VAL A 216 14.17 31.63 20.26
CA VAL A 216 13.84 32.89 20.96
C VAL A 216 12.82 33.70 20.15
N LEU A 217 13.05 33.89 18.85
CA LEU A 217 12.20 34.71 17.99
C LEU A 217 10.81 34.10 17.76
N THR A 218 10.68 32.77 17.73
CA THR A 218 9.39 32.08 17.50
C THR A 218 8.73 31.59 18.78
N SER A 219 9.25 31.95 19.96
CA SER A 219 8.78 31.44 21.25
C SER A 219 7.47 32.04 21.76
N GLY A 220 7.03 33.17 21.19
CA GLY A 220 5.93 33.97 21.73
C GLY A 220 6.31 34.71 23.02
N VAL A 221 7.60 34.93 23.27
CA VAL A 221 8.10 35.75 24.37
C VAL A 221 7.62 37.20 24.24
N LYS A 222 7.35 37.87 25.37
CA LYS A 222 7.00 39.30 25.37
C LYS A 222 8.17 40.18 24.91
N ASP A 223 7.89 41.28 24.23
CA ASP A 223 8.88 42.20 23.63
C ASP A 223 10.00 42.66 24.60
N SER A 224 9.64 42.93 25.87
CA SER A 224 10.61 43.34 26.89
C SER A 224 11.63 42.24 27.18
N ALA A 225 11.21 40.99 27.24
CA ALA A 225 12.09 39.84 27.42
C ALA A 225 12.81 39.48 26.11
N LEU A 226 12.17 39.64 24.95
CA LEU A 226 12.79 39.42 23.64
C LEU A 226 14.04 40.28 23.44
N THR A 227 13.96 41.55 23.83
CA THR A 227 15.08 42.50 23.73
C THR A 227 16.28 42.01 24.53
N VAL A 228 16.07 41.58 25.78
CA VAL A 228 17.14 41.08 26.66
C VAL A 228 17.74 39.78 26.13
N LEU A 229 16.89 38.84 25.70
CA LEU A 229 17.33 37.56 25.16
C LEU A 229 18.17 37.73 23.90
N THR A 230 17.74 38.61 22.98
CA THR A 230 18.47 38.91 21.75
C THR A 230 19.80 39.60 22.04
N GLU A 231 19.84 40.52 23.02
CA GLU A 231 21.09 41.17 23.44
C GLU A 231 22.08 40.18 24.09
N HIS A 232 21.59 39.17 24.82
CA HIS A 232 22.44 38.09 25.33
C HIS A 232 22.93 37.17 24.20
N LEU A 233 22.06 36.82 23.26
CA LEU A 233 22.35 35.97 22.11
C LEU A 233 23.46 36.59 21.23
N VAL A 234 23.29 37.84 20.79
CA VAL A 234 24.24 38.55 19.91
C VAL A 234 25.60 38.72 20.56
N LYS A 235 25.65 38.92 21.88
CA LYS A 235 26.91 39.06 22.63
C LYS A 235 27.50 37.71 23.08
N GLY A 236 26.93 36.58 22.65
CA GLY A 236 27.41 35.23 23.04
C GLY A 236 27.29 34.92 24.54
N ARG A 237 26.43 35.63 25.28
CA ARG A 237 26.29 35.51 26.74
C ARG A 237 25.32 34.39 27.12
N TYR A 238 25.55 33.17 26.62
CA TYR A 238 24.60 32.05 26.73
C TYR A 238 24.27 31.63 28.17
N ALA A 239 25.24 31.66 29.08
CA ALA A 239 24.99 31.39 30.51
C ALA A 239 24.06 32.43 31.16
N LYS A 240 24.15 33.70 30.75
CA LYS A 240 23.24 34.76 31.22
C LYS A 240 21.87 34.62 30.59
N LEU A 241 21.80 34.25 29.31
CA LEU A 241 20.57 33.94 28.61
C LEU A 241 19.80 32.81 29.32
N ALA A 242 20.45 31.67 29.59
CA ALA A 242 19.83 30.55 30.29
C ALA A 242 19.25 30.95 31.64
N ARG A 243 20.03 31.68 32.47
CA ARG A 243 19.57 32.16 33.77
C ARG A 243 18.37 33.10 33.68
N TYR A 244 18.37 34.02 32.71
CA TYR A 244 17.25 34.93 32.48
C TYR A 244 15.98 34.17 32.10
N VAL A 245 16.10 33.16 31.22
CA VAL A 245 14.99 32.29 30.83
C VAL A 245 14.41 31.54 32.04
N ASP A 246 15.25 30.95 32.88
CA ASP A 246 14.79 30.23 34.09
C ASP A 246 14.01 31.14 35.05
N GLN A 247 14.46 32.38 35.25
CA GLN A 247 13.83 33.34 36.16
C GLN A 247 12.46 33.85 35.67
N HIS A 248 12.19 33.73 34.37
CA HIS A 248 11.02 34.33 33.74
C HIS A 248 10.11 33.33 33.00
N ALA A 249 10.41 32.03 33.12
CA ALA A 249 9.58 30.94 32.63
C ALA A 249 8.14 31.07 33.20
N GLY A 250 7.14 30.89 32.35
CA GLY A 250 5.73 31.02 32.69
C GLY A 250 5.22 32.46 32.84
N ARG A 251 6.09 33.46 33.06
CA ARG A 251 5.69 34.87 33.24
C ARG A 251 5.68 35.65 31.93
N PHE A 252 6.78 35.58 31.20
CA PHE A 252 6.98 36.31 29.94
C PHE A 252 7.33 35.41 28.76
N LEU A 253 7.48 34.11 29.04
CA LEU A 253 7.86 33.09 28.09
C LEU A 253 7.09 31.79 28.43
N PRO A 254 6.43 31.13 27.47
CA PRO A 254 5.76 29.86 27.73
C PRO A 254 6.72 28.83 28.33
N GLU A 255 6.30 28.12 29.38
CA GLU A 255 7.17 27.24 30.16
C GLU A 255 7.84 26.15 29.31
N ALA A 256 7.08 25.54 28.39
CA ALA A 256 7.60 24.53 27.48
C ALA A 256 8.74 25.07 26.60
N LYS A 257 8.60 26.29 26.05
CA LYS A 257 9.64 26.94 25.23
C LYS A 257 10.83 27.40 26.08
N ALA A 258 10.56 27.90 27.29
CA ALA A 258 11.61 28.27 28.24
C ALA A 258 12.55 27.10 28.55
N ARG A 259 12.00 25.90 28.75
CA ARG A 259 12.80 24.69 29.01
C ARG A 259 13.79 24.39 27.88
N VAL A 260 13.32 24.43 26.63
CA VAL A 260 14.15 24.15 25.44
C VAL A 260 15.21 25.25 25.26
N ILE A 261 14.81 26.52 25.31
CA ILE A 261 15.73 27.67 25.15
C ILE A 261 16.83 27.65 26.21
N ALA A 262 16.49 27.40 27.48
CA ALA A 262 17.49 27.34 28.54
C ALA A 262 18.44 26.14 28.38
N ALA A 263 17.94 24.98 27.93
CA ALA A 263 18.77 23.80 27.67
C ALA A 263 19.77 24.04 26.52
N ASP A 264 19.31 24.58 25.40
CA ASP A 264 20.15 24.93 24.25
C ASP A 264 21.20 26.00 24.64
N ALA A 265 20.79 27.03 25.39
CA ALA A 265 21.70 28.06 25.87
C ALA A 265 22.78 27.52 26.83
N ARG A 266 22.44 26.60 27.75
CA ARG A 266 23.44 25.93 28.59
C ARG A 266 24.40 25.08 27.76
N THR A 267 23.89 24.39 26.75
CA THR A 267 24.73 23.60 25.84
C THR A 267 25.74 24.48 25.11
N LEU A 268 25.33 25.64 24.60
CA LEU A 268 26.25 26.60 23.96
C LEU A 268 27.21 27.26 24.95
N ALA A 269 26.82 27.45 26.21
CA ALA A 269 27.69 28.03 27.23
C ALA A 269 28.85 27.10 27.65
N ASN A 270 28.70 25.80 27.42
CA ASN A 270 29.68 24.77 27.78
C ASN A 270 30.58 24.33 26.61
N ARG A 271 30.43 24.94 25.43
CA ARG A 271 31.31 24.77 24.28
C ARG A 271 32.43 25.80 24.30
#